data_AF-A0A7C3UDZ8-F1
#
_entry.id   AF-A0A7C3UDZ8-F1
#
_cell.length_a   1.000
_cell.length_b   1.000
_cell.length_c   1.000
_cell.angle_alpha   90.00
_cell.angle_beta   90.00
_cell.angle_gamma   90.00
#
_symmetry.space_group_name_H-M   'P 1'
#
loop_
_entity.id
_entity.type
_entity.pdbx_description
1 polymer ?
#
loop_
_entity_poly.entity_id
_entity_poly.type
_entity_poly.pdbx_seq_one_letter_code
_entity_poly.pdbx_strand_id
1 'polypeptide(L)'
;WDELKFKDALKSMDELINLIQRYESGGLKFEFQSYIERLEKQRRMLNNLCSMIEKTEKNKVTEEILINTEMVKALIFFLYTNAERRQHQGKFDTSALMMYRILELIMQRKLMKDYNINPDYPNYDNLIIPKETILEEFNKEKGKIHKYKYNNLPSPIGLLDGYTLLKVLKDRVFCDIGRLENIISERNKSILAHGFKPIEERNFENMKKLTGDMIKLFCEVEGINFESERQHFKFLQLPEDENLYSFFR
;
A
#
# COMPACT_ATOMS: atom_id res chain seq x y z
N TRP A 1 6.79 -14.51 -0.95
CA TRP A 1 6.62 -13.05 -0.98
C TRP A 1 5.22 -12.66 -1.45
N ASP A 2 4.81 -13.03 -2.67
CA ASP A 2 3.54 -12.58 -3.28
C ASP A 2 2.25 -13.12 -2.66
N GLU A 3 2.33 -14.21 -1.91
CA GLU A 3 1.21 -14.84 -1.21
C GLU A 3 0.99 -14.29 0.22
N LEU A 4 1.65 -13.19 0.58
CA LEU A 4 1.61 -12.60 1.93
C LEU A 4 2.18 -13.49 3.05
N LYS A 5 2.74 -14.66 2.72
CA LYS A 5 3.49 -15.54 3.63
C LYS A 5 4.87 -14.96 3.92
N PHE A 6 4.94 -13.89 4.72
CA PHE A 6 6.19 -13.16 4.95
C PHE A 6 7.24 -13.99 5.70
N LYS A 7 6.83 -14.82 6.67
CA LYS A 7 7.74 -15.70 7.42
C LYS A 7 8.45 -16.70 6.50
N ASP A 8 7.68 -17.38 5.64
CA ASP A 8 8.23 -18.32 4.66
C ASP A 8 9.14 -17.59 3.65
N ALA A 9 8.72 -16.42 3.18
CA ALA A 9 9.50 -15.61 2.26
C ALA A 9 10.84 -15.16 2.86
N LEU A 10 10.84 -14.76 4.14
CA LEU A 10 12.04 -14.36 4.87
C LEU A 10 12.99 -15.55 5.02
N LYS A 11 12.48 -16.71 5.41
CA LYS A 11 13.26 -17.94 5.52
C LYS A 11 13.94 -18.30 4.20
N SER A 12 13.20 -18.31 3.09
CA SER A 12 13.78 -18.58 1.76
C SER A 12 14.80 -17.52 1.34
N MET A 13 14.60 -16.25 1.72
CA MET A 13 15.56 -15.17 1.46
C MET A 13 16.87 -15.37 2.24
N ASP A 14 16.78 -15.75 3.52
CA ASP A 14 17.95 -16.08 4.34
C ASP A 14 18.72 -17.28 3.79
N GLU A 15 18.02 -18.34 3.38
CA GLU A 15 18.64 -19.51 2.75
C GLU A 15 19.40 -19.13 1.46
N LEU A 16 18.81 -18.29 0.61
CA LEU A 16 19.44 -17.80 -0.62
C LEU A 16 20.69 -16.96 -0.34
N ILE A 17 20.60 -15.98 0.57
CA ILE A 17 21.73 -15.11 0.93
C ILE A 17 22.89 -15.95 1.49
N ASN A 18 22.59 -16.89 2.39
CA ASN A 18 23.59 -17.80 2.96
C ASN A 18 24.26 -18.67 1.88
N LEU A 19 23.48 -19.15 0.90
CA LEU A 19 24.00 -19.94 -0.20
C LEU A 19 24.98 -19.13 -1.06
N ILE A 20 24.62 -17.91 -1.43
CA ILE A 20 25.48 -17.00 -2.23
C ILE A 20 26.80 -16.74 -1.49
N GLN A 21 26.74 -16.41 -0.19
CA GLN A 21 27.93 -16.12 0.62
C GLN A 21 28.86 -17.33 0.80
N ARG A 22 28.29 -18.54 0.95
CA ARG A 22 29.08 -19.78 1.03
C ARG A 22 29.85 -20.06 -0.25
N TYR A 23 29.21 -19.90 -1.41
CA TYR A 23 29.87 -20.10 -2.70
C TYR A 23 30.95 -19.07 -2.99
N GLU A 24 30.73 -17.81 -2.61
CA GLU A 24 31.74 -16.75 -2.69
C GLU A 24 32.98 -17.09 -1.86
N SER A 25 32.79 -17.55 -0.63
CA SER A 25 33.87 -17.97 0.27
C SER A 25 34.66 -19.18 -0.30
N GLY A 26 34.02 -19.99 -1.15
CA GLY A 26 34.64 -21.11 -1.87
C GLY A 26 35.34 -20.72 -3.18
N GLY A 27 35.42 -19.42 -3.52
CA GLY A 27 36.10 -18.93 -4.72
C GLY A 27 35.29 -19.02 -6.01
N LEU A 28 34.02 -19.43 -5.94
CA LEU A 28 33.11 -19.47 -7.09
C LEU A 28 32.43 -18.11 -7.25
N LYS A 29 32.73 -17.41 -8.35
CA LYS A 29 32.03 -16.18 -8.73
C LYS A 29 30.75 -16.51 -9.49
N PHE A 30 29.62 -16.25 -8.85
CA PHE A 30 28.31 -16.33 -9.47
C PHE A 30 27.81 -14.94 -9.85
N GLU A 31 27.05 -14.84 -10.94
CA GLU A 31 26.35 -13.60 -11.31
C GLU A 31 25.43 -13.10 -10.19
N PHE A 32 24.96 -13.99 -9.31
CA PHE A 32 24.14 -13.66 -8.16
C PHE A 32 24.84 -12.77 -7.11
N GLN A 33 26.18 -12.68 -7.12
CA GLN A 33 26.94 -11.82 -6.20
C GLN A 33 26.60 -10.34 -6.36
N SER A 34 26.38 -9.86 -7.60
CA SER A 34 26.02 -8.46 -7.83
C SER A 34 24.66 -8.08 -7.24
N TYR A 35 23.85 -9.07 -6.83
CA TYR A 35 22.54 -8.84 -6.25
C TYR A 35 22.52 -8.93 -4.71
N ILE A 36 23.62 -9.31 -4.06
CA ILE A 36 23.64 -9.58 -2.61
C ILE A 36 23.20 -8.36 -1.77
N GLU A 37 23.66 -7.16 -2.13
CA GLU A 37 23.29 -5.93 -1.42
C GLU A 37 21.77 -5.65 -1.53
N ARG A 38 21.20 -5.92 -2.70
CA ARG A 38 19.77 -5.75 -2.96
C ARG A 38 18.95 -6.82 -2.23
N LEU A 39 19.39 -8.07 -2.22
CA LEU A 39 18.76 -9.16 -1.47
C LEU A 39 18.78 -8.86 0.04
N GLU A 40 19.88 -8.34 0.57
CA GLU A 40 19.99 -7.93 1.96
C GLU A 40 19.04 -6.77 2.32
N LYS A 41 18.89 -5.79 1.43
CA LYS A 41 17.88 -4.73 1.58
C LYS A 41 16.47 -5.34 1.63
N GLN A 42 16.14 -6.19 0.66
CA GLN A 42 14.85 -6.88 0.58
C GLN A 42 14.55 -7.74 1.80
N ARG A 43 15.57 -8.44 2.32
CA ARG A 43 15.48 -9.22 3.55
C ARG A 43 15.08 -8.34 4.73
N ARG A 44 15.75 -7.19 4.93
CA ARG A 44 15.41 -6.26 6.02
C ARG A 44 13.96 -5.77 5.91
N MET A 45 13.50 -5.50 4.69
CA MET A 45 12.12 -5.06 4.45
C MET A 45 11.10 -6.18 4.73
N LEU A 46 11.40 -7.42 4.32
CA LEU A 46 10.58 -8.59 4.68
C LEU A 46 10.52 -8.81 6.19
N ASN A 47 11.64 -8.63 6.89
CA ASN A 47 11.68 -8.72 8.34
C ASN A 47 10.79 -7.66 9.01
N ASN A 48 10.81 -6.41 8.51
CA ASN A 48 9.90 -5.37 8.98
C ASN A 48 8.43 -5.78 8.77
N LEU A 49 8.08 -6.31 7.59
CA LEU A 49 6.72 -6.80 7.31
C LEU A 49 6.31 -7.97 8.21
N CYS A 50 7.22 -8.89 8.53
CA CYS A 50 6.98 -9.96 9.50
C CYS A 50 6.65 -9.40 10.88
N SER A 51 7.48 -8.48 11.38
CA SER A 51 7.27 -7.83 12.68
C SER A 51 5.96 -7.04 12.71
N MET A 52 5.59 -6.39 11.61
CA MET A 52 4.29 -5.71 11.49
C MET A 52 3.12 -6.68 11.65
N ILE A 53 3.12 -7.82 10.96
CA ILE A 53 2.06 -8.82 11.10
C ILE A 53 1.93 -9.29 12.54
N GLU A 54 3.04 -9.53 13.24
CA GLU A 54 3.02 -9.97 14.64
C GLU A 54 2.42 -8.91 15.57
N LYS A 55 2.54 -7.63 15.21
CA LYS A 55 1.96 -6.50 15.92
C LYS A 55 0.53 -6.16 15.49
N THR A 56 -0.01 -6.80 14.46
CA THR A 56 -1.42 -6.57 14.09
C THR A 56 -2.35 -7.28 15.08
N GLU A 57 -3.32 -6.54 15.60
CA GLU A 57 -4.37 -7.10 16.44
C GLU A 57 -5.65 -7.30 15.61
N LYS A 58 -6.29 -8.47 15.74
CA LYS A 58 -7.56 -8.78 15.05
C LYS A 58 -7.55 -8.48 13.54
N ASN A 59 -6.41 -8.69 12.87
CA ASN A 59 -6.19 -8.40 11.45
C ASN A 59 -6.32 -6.91 11.06
N LYS A 60 -6.15 -5.99 12.01
CA LYS A 60 -6.16 -4.55 11.76
C LYS A 60 -4.76 -3.97 11.91
N VAL A 61 -4.52 -2.91 11.13
CA VAL A 61 -3.28 -2.13 11.24
C VAL A 61 -3.39 -1.32 12.52
N THR A 62 -2.43 -1.48 13.42
CA THR A 62 -2.40 -0.79 14.71
C THR A 62 -1.90 0.64 14.57
N GLU A 63 -2.19 1.46 15.56
CA GLU A 63 -1.66 2.81 15.66
C GLU A 63 -0.12 2.82 15.60
N GLU A 64 0.54 1.89 16.30
CA GLU A 64 2.00 1.74 16.28
C GLU A 64 2.55 1.58 14.85
N ILE A 65 1.88 0.76 14.04
CA ILE A 65 2.23 0.61 12.63
C ILE A 65 1.98 1.92 11.89
N LEU A 66 0.79 2.52 12.04
CA LEU A 66 0.42 3.73 11.30
C LEU A 66 1.34 4.90 11.61
N ILE A 67 1.87 5.05 12.83
CA ILE A 67 2.77 6.16 13.16
C ILE A 67 4.20 5.94 12.63
N ASN A 68 4.61 4.68 12.45
CA ASN A 68 5.95 4.29 12.00
C ASN A 68 6.10 4.40 10.47
N THR A 69 6.88 5.40 10.03
CA THR A 69 7.11 5.65 8.60
C THR A 69 7.75 4.47 7.87
N GLU A 70 8.74 3.79 8.46
CA GLU A 70 9.43 2.67 7.80
C GLU A 70 8.50 1.47 7.59
N MET A 71 7.63 1.18 8.56
CA MET A 71 6.62 0.12 8.46
C MET A 71 5.57 0.42 7.39
N VAL A 72 4.97 1.62 7.43
CA VAL A 72 3.95 2.03 6.44
C VAL A 72 4.53 2.09 5.03
N LYS A 73 5.72 2.68 4.89
CA LYS A 73 6.46 2.69 3.62
C LYS A 73 6.65 1.27 3.11
N ALA A 74 7.14 0.36 3.96
CA ALA A 74 7.38 -1.01 3.54
C ALA A 74 6.09 -1.71 3.05
N LEU A 75 4.98 -1.50 3.74
CA LEU A 75 3.69 -2.09 3.38
C LEU A 75 3.13 -1.50 2.07
N ILE A 76 3.22 -0.17 1.88
CA ILE A 76 2.74 0.49 0.66
C ILE A 76 3.50 -0.03 -0.57
N PHE A 77 4.84 -0.02 -0.54
CA PHE A 77 5.63 -0.43 -1.71
C PHE A 77 5.60 -1.95 -1.93
N PHE A 78 5.47 -2.74 -0.86
CA PHE A 78 5.17 -4.16 -0.97
C PHE A 78 3.87 -4.39 -1.75
N LEU A 79 2.78 -3.74 -1.33
CA LEU A 79 1.47 -3.91 -1.96
C LEU A 79 1.49 -3.39 -3.39
N TYR A 80 2.14 -2.24 -3.62
CA TYR A 80 2.18 -1.60 -4.93
C TYR A 80 2.90 -2.47 -5.96
N THR A 81 4.09 -2.97 -5.63
CA THR A 81 4.85 -3.81 -6.57
C THR A 81 4.20 -5.18 -6.77
N ASN A 82 3.52 -5.73 -5.76
CA ASN A 82 2.72 -6.95 -5.92
C ASN A 82 1.51 -6.68 -6.82
N ALA A 83 0.81 -5.57 -6.65
CA ALA A 83 -0.29 -5.16 -7.51
C ALA A 83 0.16 -5.03 -8.97
N GLU A 84 1.33 -4.43 -9.23
CA GLU A 84 1.92 -4.37 -10.58
C GLU A 84 2.17 -5.78 -11.14
N ARG A 85 2.74 -6.71 -10.36
CA ARG A 85 2.93 -8.10 -10.79
C ARG A 85 1.61 -8.80 -11.10
N ARG A 86 0.57 -8.61 -10.29
CA ARG A 86 -0.77 -9.17 -10.52
C ARG A 86 -1.42 -8.59 -11.78
N GLN A 87 -1.26 -7.29 -12.03
CA GLN A 87 -1.69 -6.67 -13.28
C GLN A 87 -1.02 -7.34 -14.48
N HIS A 88 0.31 -7.50 -14.47
CA HIS A 88 1.03 -8.16 -15.57
C HIS A 88 0.59 -9.61 -15.82
N GLN A 89 0.03 -10.28 -14.81
CA GLN A 89 -0.57 -11.63 -14.91
C GLN A 89 -2.04 -11.62 -15.38
N GLY A 90 -2.62 -10.45 -15.70
CA GLY A 90 -4.05 -10.30 -16.01
C GLY A 90 -4.98 -10.44 -14.80
N LYS A 91 -4.44 -10.44 -13.56
CA LYS A 91 -5.20 -10.61 -12.32
C LYS A 91 -5.67 -9.26 -11.77
N PHE A 92 -6.54 -8.59 -12.51
CA PHE A 92 -6.98 -7.22 -12.21
C PHE A 92 -7.72 -7.10 -10.87
N ASP A 93 -8.59 -8.05 -10.51
CA ASP A 93 -9.31 -8.00 -9.23
C ASP A 93 -8.36 -8.05 -8.03
N THR A 94 -7.38 -8.96 -8.04
CA THR A 94 -6.38 -9.05 -6.97
C THR A 94 -5.52 -7.79 -6.90
N SER A 95 -5.14 -7.25 -8.07
CA SER A 95 -4.39 -6.00 -8.13
C SER A 95 -5.19 -4.82 -7.58
N ALA A 96 -6.48 -4.74 -7.91
CA ALA A 96 -7.39 -3.69 -7.42
C ALA A 96 -7.57 -3.73 -5.90
N LEU A 97 -7.65 -4.93 -5.30
CA LEU A 97 -7.69 -5.07 -3.84
C LEU A 97 -6.45 -4.46 -3.17
N MET A 98 -5.27 -4.72 -3.73
CA MET A 98 -4.01 -4.16 -3.23
C MET A 98 -3.96 -2.64 -3.41
N MET A 99 -4.40 -2.12 -4.57
CA MET A 99 -4.46 -0.67 -4.83
C MET A 99 -5.44 0.05 -3.89
N TYR A 100 -6.61 -0.55 -3.64
CA TYR A 100 -7.58 -0.06 -2.66
C TYR A 100 -6.96 -0.06 -1.25
N ARG A 101 -6.25 -1.13 -0.88
CA ARG A 101 -5.61 -1.22 0.43
C ARG A 101 -4.54 -0.16 0.65
N ILE A 102 -3.78 0.20 -0.40
CA ILE A 102 -2.81 1.29 -0.34
C ILE A 102 -3.51 2.63 -0.07
N LEU A 103 -4.62 2.91 -0.76
CA LEU A 103 -5.39 4.14 -0.54
C LEU A 103 -5.90 4.23 0.90
N GLU A 104 -6.39 3.12 1.47
CA GLU A 104 -6.75 3.04 2.89
C GLU A 104 -5.55 3.31 3.79
N LEU A 105 -4.42 2.65 3.57
CA LEU A 105 -3.24 2.82 4.41
C LEU A 105 -2.75 4.27 4.44
N ILE A 106 -2.71 4.94 3.29
CA ILE A 106 -2.35 6.37 3.20
C ILE A 106 -3.33 7.22 3.99
N MET A 107 -4.64 7.01 3.81
CA MET A 107 -5.67 7.77 4.53
C MET A 107 -5.57 7.57 6.05
N GLN A 108 -5.48 6.31 6.49
CA GLN A 108 -5.38 5.95 7.90
C GLN A 108 -4.11 6.52 8.54
N ARG A 109 -2.98 6.44 7.81
CA ARG A 109 -1.68 7.01 8.21
C ARG A 109 -1.80 8.51 8.49
N LYS A 110 -2.40 9.26 7.57
CA LYS A 110 -2.53 10.72 7.64
C LYS A 110 -3.48 11.15 8.76
N LEU A 111 -4.66 10.53 8.85
CA LEU A 111 -5.60 10.80 9.95
C LEU A 111 -4.99 10.49 11.32
N MET A 112 -4.28 9.37 11.44
CA MET A 112 -3.67 8.98 12.71
C MET A 112 -2.52 9.90 13.11
N LYS A 113 -1.50 10.05 12.27
CA LYS A 113 -0.28 10.79 12.66
C LYS A 113 -0.49 12.30 12.76
N ASP A 114 -1.19 12.89 11.79
CA ASP A 114 -1.21 14.35 11.68
C ASP A 114 -2.38 14.96 12.45
N TYR A 115 -3.42 14.16 12.71
CA TYR A 115 -4.66 14.62 13.35
C TYR A 115 -5.05 13.83 14.59
N ASN A 116 -4.33 12.76 14.95
CA ASN A 116 -4.65 11.88 16.07
C ASN A 116 -6.08 11.31 16.02
N ILE A 117 -6.57 11.03 14.79
CA ILE A 117 -7.90 10.47 14.55
C ILE A 117 -7.74 8.98 14.22
N ASN A 118 -8.25 8.12 15.10
CA ASN A 118 -8.38 6.70 14.79
C ASN A 118 -9.57 6.44 13.84
N PRO A 119 -9.36 5.86 12.65
CA PRO A 119 -10.44 5.61 11.70
C PRO A 119 -11.54 4.65 12.20
N ASP A 120 -11.22 3.72 13.10
CA ASP A 120 -12.19 2.78 13.67
C ASP A 120 -13.01 3.41 14.81
N TYR A 121 -12.39 4.25 15.62
CA TYR A 121 -12.98 4.91 16.79
C TYR A 121 -12.56 6.39 16.83
N PRO A 122 -13.08 7.21 15.90
CA PRO A 122 -12.58 8.56 15.72
C PRO A 122 -12.97 9.46 16.89
N ASN A 123 -11.99 10.20 17.37
CA ASN A 123 -12.19 11.31 18.30
C ASN A 123 -11.83 12.62 17.60
N TYR A 124 -12.82 13.50 17.45
CA TYR A 124 -12.67 14.79 16.78
C TYR A 124 -12.50 15.97 17.76
N ASP A 125 -12.55 15.73 19.08
CA ASP A 125 -12.51 16.80 20.11
C ASP A 125 -11.15 17.50 20.18
N ASN A 126 -10.09 16.83 19.75
CA ASN A 126 -8.72 17.36 19.78
C ASN A 126 -8.39 18.24 18.57
N LEU A 127 -9.32 18.43 17.64
CA LEU A 127 -9.09 19.25 16.46
C LEU A 127 -9.20 20.73 16.79
N ILE A 128 -8.31 21.53 16.19
CA ILE A 128 -8.30 22.99 16.33
C ILE A 128 -9.56 23.60 15.71
N ILE A 129 -10.09 22.98 14.66
CA ILE A 129 -11.28 23.44 13.94
C ILE A 129 -12.52 22.85 14.65
N PRO A 130 -13.54 23.67 14.96
CA PRO A 130 -14.80 23.19 15.56
C PRO A 130 -15.46 22.09 14.72
N LYS A 131 -16.02 21.08 15.39
CA LYS A 131 -16.65 19.91 14.73
C LYS A 131 -17.78 20.31 13.79
N GLU A 132 -18.55 21.32 14.17
CA GLU A 132 -19.67 21.85 13.39
C GLU A 132 -19.19 22.42 12.06
N THR A 133 -18.10 23.20 12.09
CA THR A 133 -17.46 23.75 10.89
C THR A 133 -16.92 22.65 9.98
N ILE A 134 -16.29 21.61 10.56
CA ILE A 134 -15.82 20.45 9.80
C ILE A 134 -17.01 19.73 9.15
N LEU A 135 -18.10 19.52 9.90
CA LEU A 135 -19.29 18.82 9.41
C LEU A 135 -19.99 19.58 8.28
N GLU A 136 -20.06 20.91 8.36
CA GLU A 136 -20.61 21.76 7.31
C GLU A 136 -19.81 21.63 6.01
N GLU A 137 -18.49 21.80 6.06
CA GLU A 137 -17.63 21.67 4.88
C GLU A 137 -17.56 20.22 4.37
N PHE A 138 -17.60 19.22 5.27
CA PHE A 138 -17.70 17.80 4.90
C PHE A 138 -18.98 17.54 4.10
N ASN A 139 -20.13 18.02 4.59
CA ASN A 139 -21.40 17.88 3.90
C ASN A 139 -21.43 18.61 2.56
N LYS A 140 -20.76 19.75 2.45
CA LYS A 140 -20.62 20.48 1.18
C LYS A 140 -19.79 19.70 0.16
N GLU A 141 -18.70 19.06 0.56
CA GLU A 141 -17.91 18.20 -0.33
C GLU A 141 -18.68 16.94 -0.72
N LYS A 142 -19.32 16.25 0.24
CA LYS A 142 -20.16 15.08 -0.04
C LYS A 142 -21.35 15.42 -0.93
N GLY A 143 -21.96 16.58 -0.71
CA GLY A 143 -23.10 17.13 -1.47
C GLY A 143 -22.87 17.23 -2.98
N LYS A 144 -21.61 17.35 -3.41
CA LYS A 144 -21.22 17.40 -4.84
C LYS A 144 -21.36 16.05 -5.54
N ILE A 145 -21.38 14.96 -4.77
CA ILE A 145 -21.37 13.58 -5.28
C ILE A 145 -22.67 12.87 -4.89
N HIS A 146 -23.11 13.05 -3.64
CA HIS A 146 -24.28 12.44 -3.06
C HIS A 146 -25.20 13.51 -2.48
N LYS A 147 -26.52 13.33 -2.63
CA LYS A 147 -27.53 14.24 -2.04
C LYS A 147 -27.74 14.06 -0.53
N TYR A 148 -26.95 13.18 0.11
CA TYR A 148 -27.10 12.86 1.53
C TYR A 148 -26.34 13.86 2.40
N LYS A 149 -26.99 14.28 3.50
CA LYS A 149 -26.39 15.15 4.52
C LYS A 149 -26.21 14.35 5.81
N TYR A 150 -25.00 14.38 6.34
CA TYR A 150 -24.63 13.79 7.61
C TYR A 150 -25.02 14.73 8.76
N ASN A 151 -25.59 14.15 9.83
CA ASN A 151 -25.89 14.87 11.06
C ASN A 151 -24.69 14.93 12.02
N ASN A 152 -23.73 14.01 11.86
CA ASN A 152 -22.51 13.92 12.65
C ASN A 152 -21.34 13.53 11.73
N LEU A 153 -20.11 13.81 12.16
CA LEU A 153 -18.91 13.33 11.48
C LEU A 153 -18.88 11.79 11.47
N PRO A 154 -18.28 11.18 10.42
CA PRO A 154 -18.34 9.72 10.22
C PRO A 154 -17.70 8.95 11.37
N SER A 155 -18.33 7.86 11.78
CA SER A 155 -17.81 6.92 12.79
C SER A 155 -18.43 5.54 12.56
N PRO A 156 -17.68 4.53 12.10
CA PRO A 156 -16.27 4.57 11.71
C PRO A 156 -16.02 5.37 10.41
N ILE A 157 -14.76 5.68 10.11
CA ILE A 157 -14.33 6.42 8.92
C ILE A 157 -13.99 5.45 7.78
N GLY A 158 -14.86 5.38 6.76
CA GLY A 158 -14.58 4.67 5.51
C GLY A 158 -13.63 5.42 4.58
N LEU A 159 -13.13 4.77 3.52
CA LEU A 159 -12.12 5.34 2.61
C LEU A 159 -12.54 6.70 2.01
N LEU A 160 -13.75 6.76 1.44
CA LEU A 160 -14.26 7.98 0.81
C LEU A 160 -14.42 9.12 1.83
N ASP A 161 -14.93 8.78 3.02
CA ASP A 161 -15.16 9.74 4.10
C ASP A 161 -13.83 10.22 4.68
N GLY A 162 -12.83 9.34 4.81
CA GLY A 162 -11.49 9.70 5.27
C GLY A 162 -10.77 10.66 4.33
N TYR A 163 -10.81 10.43 3.01
CA TYR A 163 -10.26 11.40 2.06
C TYR A 163 -11.05 12.70 1.99
N THR A 164 -12.37 12.65 2.23
CA THR A 164 -13.17 13.86 2.35
C THR A 164 -12.74 14.66 3.58
N LEU A 165 -12.52 14.01 4.72
CA LEU A 165 -11.99 14.65 5.93
C LEU A 165 -10.60 15.26 5.67
N LEU A 166 -9.66 14.53 5.07
CA LEU A 166 -8.34 15.06 4.73
C LEU A 166 -8.44 16.32 3.87
N LYS A 167 -9.35 16.34 2.89
CA LYS A 167 -9.61 17.53 2.06
C LYS A 167 -10.19 18.71 2.86
N VAL A 168 -11.12 18.45 3.77
CA VAL A 168 -11.71 19.48 4.66
C VAL A 168 -10.66 20.05 5.60
N LEU A 169 -9.82 19.19 6.16
CA LEU A 169 -8.69 19.51 7.04
C LEU A 169 -7.50 20.15 6.31
N LYS A 170 -7.62 20.37 4.99
CA LYS A 170 -6.60 20.96 4.12
C LYS A 170 -5.26 20.21 4.16
N ASP A 171 -5.30 18.90 4.39
CA ASP A 171 -4.12 18.06 4.27
C ASP A 171 -3.58 18.13 2.83
N ARG A 172 -2.27 17.92 2.65
CA ARG A 172 -1.66 17.94 1.30
C ARG A 172 -1.89 16.66 0.52
N VAL A 173 -2.19 15.54 1.20
CA VAL A 173 -2.36 14.20 0.66
C VAL A 173 -3.84 13.85 0.56
N PHE A 174 -4.53 14.46 -0.40
CA PHE A 174 -5.90 14.12 -0.76
C PHE A 174 -6.05 13.98 -2.27
N CYS A 175 -7.18 13.41 -2.70
CA CYS A 175 -7.53 13.26 -4.12
C CYS A 175 -8.86 13.91 -4.45
N ASP A 176 -9.18 13.94 -5.75
CA ASP A 176 -10.52 14.24 -6.21
C ASP A 176 -11.51 13.18 -5.69
N ILE A 177 -12.46 13.64 -4.87
CA ILE A 177 -13.41 12.79 -4.16
C ILE A 177 -14.36 12.08 -5.14
N GLY A 178 -14.73 12.72 -6.26
CA GLY A 178 -15.58 12.10 -7.27
C GLY A 178 -14.85 11.00 -8.05
N ARG A 179 -13.58 11.22 -8.39
CA ARG A 179 -12.72 10.19 -9.00
C ARG A 179 -12.52 9.00 -8.07
N LEU A 180 -12.28 9.25 -6.78
CA LEU A 180 -12.15 8.20 -5.78
C LEU A 180 -13.45 7.40 -5.64
N GLU A 181 -14.59 8.08 -5.57
CA GLU A 181 -15.91 7.45 -5.46
C GLU A 181 -16.22 6.53 -6.64
N ASN A 182 -15.94 6.96 -7.87
CA ASN A 182 -16.05 6.11 -9.05
C ASN A 182 -15.19 4.84 -8.94
N ILE A 183 -13.95 4.96 -8.50
CA ILE A 183 -13.04 3.82 -8.34
C ILE A 183 -13.53 2.85 -7.25
N ILE A 184 -14.05 3.37 -6.14
CA ILE A 184 -14.65 2.56 -5.08
C ILE A 184 -15.89 1.82 -5.60
N SER A 185 -16.74 2.51 -6.37
CA SER A 185 -17.93 1.93 -6.99
C SER A 185 -17.59 0.80 -7.95
N GLU A 186 -16.59 0.99 -8.82
CA GLU A 186 -16.11 -0.06 -9.73
C GLU A 186 -15.54 -1.26 -8.97
N ARG A 187 -14.75 -1.02 -7.92
CA ARG A 187 -14.25 -2.10 -7.04
C ARG A 187 -15.40 -2.87 -6.39
N ASN A 188 -16.44 -2.19 -5.95
CA ASN A 188 -17.57 -2.84 -5.26
C ASN A 188 -18.38 -3.76 -6.18
N LYS A 189 -18.33 -3.54 -7.50
CA LYS A 189 -18.92 -4.44 -8.51
C LYS A 189 -18.10 -5.72 -8.75
N SER A 190 -16.85 -5.76 -8.25
CA SER A 190 -15.95 -6.91 -8.36
C SER A 190 -16.46 -8.15 -7.62
N ILE A 191 -16.22 -9.33 -8.20
CA ILE A 191 -16.45 -10.63 -7.56
C ILE A 191 -15.65 -10.84 -6.26
N LEU A 192 -14.47 -10.22 -6.13
CA LEU A 192 -13.66 -10.31 -4.90
C LEU A 192 -14.09 -9.28 -3.84
N ALA A 193 -15.17 -8.54 -4.09
CA ALA A 193 -15.74 -7.57 -3.17
C ALA A 193 -17.21 -7.91 -2.86
N HIS A 194 -18.14 -7.18 -3.47
CA HIS A 194 -19.58 -7.30 -3.18
C HIS A 194 -20.42 -7.54 -4.43
N GLY A 195 -19.79 -7.64 -5.61
CA GLY A 195 -20.48 -7.85 -6.87
C GLY A 195 -20.19 -9.22 -7.48
N PHE A 196 -20.37 -9.30 -8.80
CA PHE A 196 -20.35 -10.58 -9.54
C PHE A 196 -19.57 -10.52 -10.85
N LYS A 197 -18.95 -9.36 -11.17
CA LYS A 197 -18.19 -9.17 -12.42
C LYS A 197 -16.71 -9.03 -12.11
N PRO A 198 -15.80 -9.49 -12.97
CA PRO A 198 -14.39 -9.15 -12.86
C PRO A 198 -14.18 -7.65 -13.16
N ILE A 199 -13.12 -7.05 -12.60
CA ILE A 199 -12.73 -5.68 -12.95
C ILE A 199 -12.17 -5.66 -14.38
N GLU A 200 -12.75 -4.80 -15.22
CA GLU A 200 -12.24 -4.53 -16.56
C GLU A 200 -10.91 -3.77 -16.51
N GLU A 201 -10.00 -4.09 -17.44
CA GLU A 201 -8.66 -3.48 -17.52
C GLU A 201 -8.72 -1.95 -17.56
N ARG A 202 -9.67 -1.37 -18.30
CA ARG A 202 -9.86 0.08 -18.35
C ARG A 202 -10.18 0.69 -16.98
N ASN A 203 -11.02 0.04 -16.20
CA ASN A 203 -11.40 0.50 -14.86
C ASN A 203 -10.24 0.31 -13.88
N PHE A 204 -9.51 -0.79 -14.03
CA PHE A 204 -8.28 -1.02 -13.28
C PHE A 204 -7.23 0.07 -13.56
N GLU A 205 -7.00 0.46 -14.82
CA GLU A 205 -5.99 1.47 -15.16
C GLU A 205 -6.33 2.85 -14.57
N ASN A 206 -7.62 3.20 -14.49
CA ASN A 206 -8.07 4.41 -13.78
C ASN A 206 -7.73 4.37 -12.29
N MET A 207 -7.92 3.21 -11.64
CA MET A 207 -7.56 2.96 -10.25
C MET A 207 -6.05 3.05 -10.04
N LYS A 208 -5.26 2.33 -10.87
CA LYS A 208 -3.80 2.36 -10.84
C LYS A 208 -3.27 3.78 -10.95
N LYS A 209 -3.79 4.58 -11.89
CA LYS A 209 -3.38 5.97 -12.04
C LYS A 209 -3.66 6.77 -10.77
N LEU A 210 -4.86 6.67 -10.19
CA LEU A 210 -5.19 7.40 -8.96
C LEU A 210 -4.29 6.97 -7.80
N THR A 211 -4.15 5.65 -7.57
CA THR A 211 -3.33 5.13 -6.49
C THR A 211 -1.85 5.50 -6.67
N GLY A 212 -1.33 5.45 -7.89
CA GLY A 212 0.03 5.90 -8.20
C GLY A 212 0.24 7.39 -7.94
N ASP A 213 -0.71 8.25 -8.35
CA ASP A 213 -0.69 9.69 -8.04
C ASP A 213 -0.67 9.92 -6.51
N MET A 214 -1.49 9.17 -5.76
CA MET A 214 -1.57 9.27 -4.30
C MET A 214 -0.31 8.78 -3.59
N ILE A 215 0.32 7.69 -4.04
CA ILE A 215 1.58 7.23 -3.45
C ILE A 215 2.67 8.28 -3.67
N LYS A 216 2.75 8.87 -4.87
CA LYS A 216 3.75 9.92 -5.16
C LYS A 216 3.57 11.15 -4.29
N LEU A 217 2.32 11.61 -4.13
CA LEU A 217 1.99 12.73 -3.25
C LEU A 217 2.31 12.43 -1.77
N PHE A 218 1.98 11.21 -1.32
CA PHE A 218 2.37 10.73 0.00
C PHE A 218 3.90 10.72 0.19
N CYS A 219 4.64 10.21 -0.79
CA CYS A 219 6.10 10.17 -0.76
C CYS A 219 6.71 11.56 -0.70
N GLU A 220 6.19 12.52 -1.48
CA GLU A 220 6.64 13.91 -1.45
C GLU A 220 6.49 14.53 -0.05
N VAL A 221 5.32 14.35 0.57
CA VAL A 221 5.03 14.90 1.90
C VAL A 221 5.85 14.23 3.00
N GLU A 222 6.15 12.94 2.88
CA GLU A 222 6.94 12.18 3.86
C GLU A 222 8.45 12.19 3.59
N GLY A 223 8.91 12.86 2.53
CA GLY A 223 10.34 12.91 2.17
C GLY A 223 10.90 11.57 1.66
N ILE A 224 10.06 10.75 1.02
CA ILE A 224 10.41 9.42 0.52
C ILE A 224 10.71 9.49 -0.98
N ASN A 225 11.82 8.87 -1.42
CA ASN A 225 12.10 8.75 -2.86
C ASN A 225 11.32 7.58 -3.47
N PHE A 226 10.26 7.91 -4.22
CA PHE A 226 9.35 6.92 -4.81
C PHE A 226 10.06 5.88 -5.68
N GLU A 227 10.91 6.31 -6.62
CA GLU A 227 11.56 5.39 -7.55
C GLU A 227 12.59 4.51 -6.84
N SER A 228 13.38 5.07 -5.93
CA SER A 228 14.36 4.31 -5.15
C SER A 228 13.68 3.22 -4.32
N GLU A 229 12.64 3.57 -3.55
CA GLU A 229 11.92 2.61 -2.72
C GLU A 229 11.22 1.54 -3.55
N ARG A 230 10.55 1.94 -4.64
CA ARG A 230 9.89 0.99 -5.55
C ARG A 230 10.88 -0.04 -6.10
N GLN A 231 12.10 0.37 -6.47
CA GLN A 231 13.12 -0.56 -6.97
C GLN A 231 13.54 -1.60 -5.93
N HIS A 232 13.57 -1.24 -4.65
CA HIS A 232 13.88 -2.18 -3.58
C HIS A 232 12.81 -3.28 -3.44
N PHE A 233 11.53 -2.99 -3.74
CA PHE A 233 10.44 -3.97 -3.67
C PHE A 233 10.18 -4.76 -4.97
N LYS A 234 10.88 -4.44 -6.07
CA LYS A 234 10.80 -5.25 -7.30
C LYS A 234 11.59 -6.54 -7.15
N PHE A 235 11.06 -7.62 -7.72
CA PHE A 235 11.82 -8.86 -7.86
C PHE A 235 13.08 -8.63 -8.70
N LEU A 236 14.11 -9.41 -8.39
CA LEU A 236 15.30 -9.47 -9.24
C LEU A 236 14.88 -10.02 -10.59
N GLN A 237 15.32 -9.36 -11.65
CA GLN A 237 15.31 -9.93 -12.98
C GLN A 237 16.64 -10.64 -13.13
N LEU A 238 16.59 -11.97 -13.22
CA LEU A 238 17.77 -12.75 -13.54
C LEU A 238 18.03 -12.60 -15.04
N PRO A 239 19.30 -12.60 -15.48
CA PRO A 239 19.62 -12.69 -16.89
C PRO A 239 18.89 -13.91 -17.49
N GLU A 240 18.25 -13.72 -18.63
CA GLU A 240 17.70 -14.83 -19.42
C GLU A 240 18.87 -15.56 -20.10
N ASP A 241 19.67 -16.29 -19.32
CA ASP A 241 20.76 -17.08 -19.87
C ASP A 241 20.29 -18.52 -20.09
N GLU A 242 20.18 -18.92 -21.36
CA GLU A 242 20.05 -20.32 -21.79
C GLU A 242 21.18 -21.21 -21.21
N ASN A 243 22.26 -20.60 -20.71
CA ASN A 243 23.42 -21.25 -20.11
C ASN A 243 23.33 -21.51 -18.59
N LEU A 244 22.31 -21.05 -17.87
CA LEU A 244 22.15 -21.42 -16.45
C LEU A 244 22.01 -22.95 -16.26
N TYR A 245 21.53 -23.66 -17.29
CA TYR A 245 21.41 -25.12 -17.30
C TYR A 245 22.67 -25.86 -17.75
N SER A 246 23.66 -25.20 -18.37
CA SER A 246 24.88 -25.87 -18.81
C SER A 246 25.88 -26.10 -17.67
N PHE A 247 25.70 -25.43 -16.53
CA PHE A 247 26.51 -25.63 -15.32
C PHE A 247 26.06 -26.80 -14.43
N PHE A 248 24.88 -27.38 -14.70
CA PHE A 248 24.33 -28.52 -13.95
C PHE A 248 24.41 -29.86 -14.71
N ARG A 249 25.27 -29.97 -15.73
CA ARG A 249 25.60 -31.25 -16.39
C ARG A 249 27.04 -31.66 -16.16
#